data_AF-A0A554RQM9-F1
#
_entry.id   AF-A0A554RQM9-F1
#
_cell.length_a   1.000
_cell.length_b   1.000
_cell.length_c   1.000
_cell.angle_alpha   90.00
_cell.angle_beta   90.00
_cell.angle_gamma   90.00
#
_symmetry.space_group_name_H-M   'P 1'
#
loop_
_entity.id
_entity.type
_entity.pdbx_description
1 polymer ?
#
loop_
_entity_poly.entity_id
_entity_poly.type
_entity_poly.pdbx_seq_one_letter_code
_entity_poly.pdbx_strand_id
1 'polypeptide(L)'
;MPEPTLLAVVEVEQEQRIRCQAPGCNHGVYRAIHVIQADEGLKLYGSQCCGKLFGWTSKQRAAAYTTTDRRLTAEERAQLESNTESLLQKLKVEHEQRQEESRQKLRALKAVFEQRAQASAIGSGKNLSARRMLGTVLDPEVERQAKKIVSERYQVDADLPGWRGLVLQAAKKIEDEND
;
A
#
# COMPACT_ATOMS: atom_id res chain seq x y z
N MET A 1 -8.04 8.48 -31.36
CA MET A 1 -8.04 9.64 -30.43
C MET A 1 -7.21 9.23 -29.23
N PRO A 2 -6.12 9.93 -28.90
CA PRO A 2 -5.32 9.63 -27.72
C PRO A 2 -6.21 9.63 -26.46
N GLU A 3 -6.07 8.63 -25.61
CA GLU A 3 -6.79 8.65 -24.35
C GLU A 3 -6.19 9.70 -23.40
N PRO A 4 -7.02 10.53 -22.73
CA PRO A 4 -6.53 11.51 -21.80
C PRO A 4 -5.81 10.82 -20.65
N THR A 5 -4.55 11.19 -20.43
CA THR A 5 -3.66 10.51 -19.47
C THR A 5 -3.40 11.41 -18.27
N LEU A 6 -3.61 10.87 -17.07
CA LEU A 6 -3.30 11.54 -15.81
C LEU A 6 -1.80 11.44 -15.53
N LEU A 7 -1.09 12.57 -15.67
CA LEU A 7 0.36 12.58 -15.45
C LEU A 7 0.71 12.79 -13.97
N ALA A 8 0.06 13.76 -13.33
CA ALA A 8 0.35 14.13 -11.95
C ALA A 8 -0.91 14.62 -11.23
N VAL A 9 -0.98 14.32 -9.94
CA VAL A 9 -1.86 14.97 -8.96
C VAL A 9 -0.99 15.74 -7.98
N VAL A 10 -1.26 17.03 -7.83
CA VAL A 10 -0.46 17.94 -7.00
C VAL A 10 -1.34 18.82 -6.12
N GLU A 11 -0.78 19.23 -4.98
CA GLU A 11 -1.37 20.17 -4.04
C GLU A 11 -0.52 21.44 -3.99
N VAL A 12 -1.15 22.60 -3.82
CA VAL A 12 -0.51 23.89 -3.56
C VAL A 12 -1.14 24.52 -2.32
N GLU A 13 -0.47 25.51 -1.74
CA GLU A 13 -1.05 26.28 -0.64
C GLU A 13 -2.36 26.98 -1.06
N GLN A 14 -3.26 27.17 -0.11
CA GLN A 14 -4.60 27.69 -0.38
C GLN A 14 -4.56 29.12 -0.95
N GLU A 15 -3.60 29.91 -0.48
CA GLU A 15 -3.28 31.27 -0.94
C GLU A 15 -2.78 31.27 -2.39
N GLN A 16 -2.19 30.16 -2.82
CA GLN A 16 -1.58 29.98 -4.14
C GLN A 16 -2.45 29.16 -5.11
N ARG A 17 -3.75 29.03 -4.80
CA ARG A 17 -4.72 28.32 -5.64
C ARG A 17 -4.61 28.71 -7.12
N ILE A 18 -4.69 27.71 -7.98
CA ILE A 18 -4.70 27.90 -9.43
C ILE A 18 -6.12 27.81 -9.96
N ARG A 19 -6.39 28.39 -11.12
CA ARG A 19 -7.72 28.33 -11.75
C ARG A 19 -7.87 27.02 -12.53
N CYS A 20 -8.98 26.32 -12.31
CA CYS A 20 -9.33 25.17 -13.12
C CYS A 20 -9.60 25.58 -14.58
N GLN A 21 -8.95 24.90 -15.53
CA GLN A 21 -9.08 25.14 -16.97
C GLN A 21 -10.24 24.37 -17.62
N ALA A 22 -11.15 23.80 -16.81
CA ALA A 22 -12.37 23.19 -17.33
C ALA A 22 -13.31 24.25 -17.93
N PRO A 23 -13.97 23.95 -19.05
CA PRO A 23 -14.91 24.87 -19.68
C PRO A 23 -16.01 25.25 -18.67
N GLY A 24 -16.14 26.55 -18.38
CA GLY A 24 -17.17 27.10 -17.50
C GLY A 24 -16.96 26.95 -15.98
N CYS A 25 -15.84 26.40 -15.50
CA CYS A 25 -15.64 26.21 -14.05
C CYS A 25 -14.99 27.42 -13.36
N ASN A 26 -13.85 27.91 -13.89
CA ASN A 26 -13.03 29.02 -13.35
C ASN A 26 -12.80 29.01 -11.81
N HIS A 27 -12.95 27.84 -11.16
CA HIS A 27 -12.85 27.70 -9.72
C HIS A 27 -11.39 27.56 -9.29
N GLY A 28 -11.04 28.14 -8.13
CA GLY A 28 -9.71 28.02 -7.54
C GLY A 28 -9.50 26.64 -6.92
N VAL A 29 -8.51 25.89 -7.39
CA VAL A 29 -8.16 24.56 -6.90
C VAL A 29 -6.80 24.64 -6.21
N TYR A 30 -6.70 24.01 -5.04
CA TYR A 30 -5.46 23.96 -4.27
C TYR A 30 -5.08 22.53 -3.84
N ARG A 31 -6.02 21.70 -3.39
CA ARG A 31 -5.71 20.35 -2.85
C ARG A 31 -5.48 19.24 -3.86
N ALA A 32 -6.10 19.31 -5.04
CA ALA A 32 -6.17 18.18 -5.95
C ALA A 32 -6.16 18.65 -7.40
N ILE A 33 -5.03 19.22 -7.80
CA ILE A 33 -4.78 19.69 -9.15
C ILE A 33 -4.33 18.50 -9.98
N HIS A 34 -5.12 18.15 -11.00
CA HIS A 34 -4.85 17.07 -11.93
C HIS A 34 -4.21 17.65 -13.18
N VAL A 35 -2.99 17.21 -13.48
CA VAL A 35 -2.29 17.51 -14.71
C VAL A 35 -2.59 16.40 -15.71
N ILE A 36 -3.31 16.75 -16.78
CA ILE A 36 -3.78 15.80 -17.78
C ILE A 36 -3.16 16.15 -19.13
N GLN A 37 -2.59 15.14 -19.78
CA GLN A 37 -2.24 15.23 -21.20
C GLN A 37 -3.50 14.93 -22.01
N ALA A 38 -3.99 15.93 -22.74
CA ALA A 38 -5.05 15.81 -23.72
C ALA A 38 -4.50 16.10 -25.14
N ASP A 39 -5.35 15.95 -26.16
CA ASP A 39 -5.03 16.20 -27.57
C ASP A 39 -4.52 17.63 -27.81
N GLU A 40 -5.03 18.56 -27.01
CA GLU A 40 -4.76 20.00 -27.09
C GLU A 40 -3.53 20.43 -26.25
N GLY A 41 -2.80 19.45 -25.70
CA GLY A 41 -1.68 19.67 -24.81
C GLY A 41 -2.00 19.42 -23.34
N LEU A 42 -1.16 19.97 -22.46
CA LEU A 42 -1.27 19.83 -21.01
C LEU A 42 -2.33 20.77 -20.46
N LYS A 43 -3.28 20.21 -19.70
CA LYS A 43 -4.35 20.98 -19.06
C LYS A 43 -4.48 20.66 -17.57
N LEU A 44 -4.91 21.67 -16.82
CA LEU A 44 -5.03 21.62 -15.36
C LEU A 44 -6.49 21.58 -14.92
N TYR A 45 -6.87 20.53 -14.22
CA TYR A 45 -8.25 20.31 -13.79
C TYR A 45 -8.36 20.07 -12.29
N GLY A 46 -9.46 20.53 -11.69
CA GLY A 46 -9.85 20.11 -10.35
C GLY A 46 -10.40 18.69 -10.35
N SER A 47 -10.39 18.03 -9.19
CA SER A 47 -10.91 16.67 -9.01
C SER A 47 -12.35 16.49 -9.51
N GLN A 48 -13.25 17.43 -9.20
CA GLN A 48 -14.65 17.37 -9.63
C GLN A 48 -14.80 17.55 -11.14
N CYS A 49 -14.05 18.49 -11.74
CA CYS A 49 -14.10 18.73 -13.18
C CYS A 49 -13.51 17.56 -13.97
N CYS A 50 -12.45 16.96 -13.45
CA CYS A 50 -11.86 15.75 -14.03
C CYS A 50 -12.89 14.62 -14.11
N GLY A 51 -13.61 14.35 -13.01
CA GLY A 51 -14.66 13.33 -12.98
C GLY A 51 -15.82 13.61 -13.95
N LYS A 52 -16.21 14.89 -14.11
CA LYS A 52 -17.27 15.27 -15.06
C LYS A 52 -16.85 15.17 -16.52
N LEU A 53 -15.61 15.55 -16.85
CA LEU A 53 -15.11 15.59 -18.23
C LEU A 53 -14.70 14.21 -18.73
N PHE A 54 -14.02 13.43 -17.90
CA PHE A 54 -13.39 12.18 -18.32
C PHE A 54 -14.06 10.93 -17.75
N GLY A 55 -15.05 11.08 -16.85
CA GLY A 55 -15.78 9.96 -16.27
C GLY A 55 -14.99 9.12 -15.26
N TRP A 56 -13.76 9.53 -14.91
CA TRP A 56 -12.93 8.86 -13.92
C TRP A 56 -12.37 9.83 -12.88
N THR A 57 -12.06 9.30 -11.69
CA THR A 57 -11.52 10.05 -10.55
C THR A 57 -10.07 9.64 -10.27
N SER A 58 -9.33 10.44 -9.49
CA SER A 58 -7.99 10.08 -9.00
C SER A 58 -7.95 8.79 -8.17
N LYS A 59 -9.10 8.33 -7.67
CA LYS A 59 -9.22 7.03 -7.00
C LYS A 59 -9.21 5.85 -7.97
N GLN A 60 -9.59 6.08 -9.23
CA GLN A 60 -9.70 5.05 -10.26
C GLN A 60 -8.48 5.00 -11.19
N ARG A 61 -7.85 6.16 -11.45
CA ARG A 61 -6.57 6.23 -12.18
C ARG A 61 -5.49 6.80 -11.28
N ALA A 62 -4.45 6.00 -11.06
CA ALA A 62 -3.22 6.46 -10.44
C ALA A 62 -2.51 7.44 -11.39
N ALA A 63 -1.95 8.51 -10.84
CA ALA A 63 -1.10 9.41 -11.60
C ALA A 63 0.23 8.72 -11.95
N ALA A 64 0.76 9.04 -13.12
CA ALA A 64 1.98 8.41 -13.63
C ALA A 64 3.23 8.77 -12.80
N TYR A 65 3.31 9.99 -12.28
CA TYR A 65 4.54 10.51 -11.65
C TYR A 65 4.40 10.87 -10.18
N THR A 66 3.19 11.13 -9.68
CA THR A 66 3.00 11.58 -8.30
C THR A 66 2.00 10.70 -7.55
N THR A 67 2.23 10.58 -6.26
CA THR A 67 1.22 10.15 -5.29
C THR A 67 0.38 11.35 -4.90
N THR A 68 -0.87 11.11 -4.51
CA THR A 68 -1.95 12.09 -4.26
C THR A 68 -1.58 13.28 -3.36
N ASP A 69 -0.48 13.21 -2.60
CA ASP A 69 -0.15 14.13 -1.51
C ASP A 69 1.09 15.00 -1.77
N ARG A 70 1.57 15.10 -3.02
CA ARG A 70 2.72 15.98 -3.32
C ARG A 70 2.31 17.45 -3.26
N ARG A 71 2.80 18.16 -2.23
CA ARG A 71 2.72 19.62 -2.15
C ARG A 71 3.83 20.26 -2.96
N LEU A 72 3.46 21.21 -3.80
CA LEU A 72 4.36 22.04 -4.59
C LEU A 72 4.65 23.36 -3.87
N THR A 73 5.87 23.83 -4.04
CA THR A 73 6.32 25.15 -3.61
C THR A 73 5.76 26.27 -4.50
N ALA A 74 5.87 27.52 -4.04
CA ALA A 74 5.47 28.69 -4.82
C ALA A 74 6.14 28.75 -6.20
N GLU A 75 7.42 28.35 -6.26
CA GLU A 75 8.21 28.31 -7.48
C GLU A 75 7.68 27.24 -8.45
N GLU A 76 7.45 26.02 -7.96
CA GLU A 76 6.88 24.94 -8.76
C GLU A 76 5.45 25.26 -9.24
N ARG A 77 4.67 26.01 -8.45
CA ARG A 77 3.36 26.53 -8.86
C ARG A 77 3.48 27.55 -9.99
N ALA A 78 4.49 28.42 -9.98
CA ALA A 78 4.74 29.31 -11.11
C ALA A 78 5.16 28.52 -12.36
N GLN A 79 5.93 27.44 -12.20
CA GLN A 79 6.25 26.53 -13.31
C GLN A 79 5.01 25.80 -13.85
N LEU A 80 4.04 25.44 -13.00
CA LEU A 80 2.77 24.86 -13.45
C LEU A 80 2.02 25.73 -14.46
N GLU A 81 2.04 27.05 -14.29
CA GLU A 81 1.33 27.99 -15.16
C GLU A 81 2.17 28.48 -16.34
N SER A 82 3.48 28.66 -16.16
CA SER A 82 4.38 29.20 -17.18
C SER A 82 5.09 28.14 -18.02
N ASN A 83 5.38 26.97 -17.45
CA ASN A 83 6.17 25.91 -18.08
C ASN A 83 5.87 24.53 -17.45
N THR A 84 4.67 24.01 -17.70
CA THR A 84 4.21 22.75 -17.13
C THR A 84 5.08 21.56 -17.55
N GLU A 85 5.67 21.61 -18.75
CA GLU A 85 6.54 20.55 -19.27
C GLU A 85 7.82 20.37 -18.47
N SER A 86 8.49 21.48 -18.12
CA SER A 86 9.71 21.45 -17.30
C SER A 86 9.43 20.86 -15.92
N LEU A 87 8.30 21.22 -15.31
CA LEU A 87 7.91 20.63 -14.03
C LEU A 87 7.67 19.12 -14.19
N LEU A 88 6.93 18.68 -15.20
CA LEU A 88 6.67 17.27 -15.45
C LEU A 88 7.95 16.45 -15.66
N GLN A 89 8.96 17.00 -16.33
CA GLN A 89 10.25 16.34 -16.45
C GLN A 89 10.92 16.14 -15.09
N LYS A 90 10.90 17.14 -14.21
CA LYS A 90 11.39 17.00 -12.83
C LYS A 90 10.61 15.93 -12.07
N LEU A 91 9.27 15.97 -12.14
CA LEU A 91 8.40 14.99 -11.49
C LEU A 91 8.71 13.56 -11.97
N LYS A 92 8.95 13.38 -13.27
CA LYS A 92 9.29 12.09 -13.86
C LYS A 92 10.63 11.56 -13.34
N VAL A 93 11.66 12.39 -13.33
CA VAL A 93 13.00 12.01 -12.83
C VAL A 93 12.93 11.61 -11.36
N GLU A 94 12.26 12.40 -10.52
CA GLU A 94 12.10 12.10 -9.11
C GLU A 94 11.32 10.79 -8.87
N HIS A 95 10.31 10.52 -9.70
CA HIS A 95 9.55 9.29 -9.62
C HIS A 95 10.40 8.07 -9.97
N GLU A 96 11.19 8.15 -11.05
CA GLU A 96 12.11 7.09 -11.46
C GLU A 96 13.16 6.80 -10.36
N GLN A 97 13.73 7.84 -9.75
CA GLN A 97 14.66 7.70 -8.62
C GLN A 97 14.00 7.01 -7.42
N ARG A 98 12.79 7.42 -7.04
CA ARG A 98 12.05 6.82 -5.92
C ARG A 98 11.72 5.35 -6.18
N GLN A 99 11.37 5.00 -7.42
CA GLN A 99 11.12 3.61 -7.79
C GLN A 99 12.39 2.77 -7.68
N GLU A 100 13.51 3.29 -8.15
CA GLU A 100 14.79 2.57 -8.08
C GLU A 100 15.25 2.37 -6.62
N GLU A 101 15.18 3.41 -5.78
CA GLU A 101 15.47 3.28 -4.35
C GLU A 101 14.57 2.23 -3.67
N SER A 102 13.28 2.22 -4.01
CA SER A 102 12.33 1.25 -3.47
C SER A 102 12.66 -0.17 -3.91
N ARG A 103 13.07 -0.36 -5.18
CA ARG A 103 13.54 -1.65 -5.72
C ARG A 103 14.82 -2.11 -5.03
N GLN A 104 15.77 -1.21 -4.80
CA GLN A 104 17.02 -1.51 -4.10
C GLN A 104 16.76 -1.91 -2.66
N LYS A 105 15.92 -1.17 -1.92
CA LYS A 105 15.50 -1.52 -0.56
C LYS A 105 14.83 -2.90 -0.51
N LEU A 106 13.92 -3.18 -1.45
CA LEU A 106 13.27 -4.50 -1.52
C LEU A 106 14.26 -5.62 -1.81
N ARG A 107 15.22 -5.41 -2.72
CA ARG A 107 16.29 -6.38 -3.00
C ARG A 107 17.17 -6.62 -1.78
N ALA A 108 17.57 -5.56 -1.07
CA ALA A 108 18.37 -5.66 0.14
C ALA A 108 17.63 -6.44 1.23
N LEU A 109 16.35 -6.14 1.46
CA LEU A 109 15.52 -6.87 2.43
C LEU A 109 15.38 -8.36 2.07
N LYS A 110 15.16 -8.68 0.79
CA LYS A 110 15.09 -10.07 0.31
C LYS A 110 16.42 -10.80 0.55
N ALA A 111 17.54 -10.18 0.21
CA ALA A 111 18.87 -10.77 0.41
C ALA A 111 19.17 -11.03 1.90
N VAL A 112 18.82 -10.10 2.79
CA VAL A 112 18.96 -10.29 4.24
C VAL A 112 18.10 -11.45 4.74
N PHE A 113 16.87 -11.57 4.23
CA PHE A 113 15.97 -12.66 4.60
C PHE A 113 16.49 -14.03 4.13
N GLU A 114 16.99 -14.11 2.89
CA GLU A 114 17.60 -15.32 2.32
C GLU A 114 18.87 -15.73 3.08
N GLN A 115 19.76 -14.79 3.39
CA GLN A 115 20.96 -15.05 4.18
C GLN A 115 20.61 -15.57 5.58
N ARG A 116 19.59 -14.99 6.22
CA ARG A 116 19.11 -15.45 7.52
C ARG A 116 18.51 -16.86 7.46
N ALA A 117 17.77 -17.18 6.40
CA ALA A 117 17.24 -18.52 6.18
C ALA A 117 18.36 -19.56 5.95
N GLN A 118 19.40 -19.20 5.20
CA GLN A 118 20.55 -20.10 4.95
C GLN A 118 21.41 -20.30 6.21
N ALA A 119 21.67 -19.24 6.98
CA ALA A 119 22.43 -19.34 8.24
C ALA A 119 21.70 -20.18 9.31
N SER A 120 20.37 -20.13 9.33
CA SER A 120 19.56 -20.98 10.24
C SER A 120 19.47 -22.44 9.78
N ALA A 121 19.61 -22.72 8.48
CA ALA A 121 19.74 -24.08 7.96
C ALA A 121 21.09 -24.73 8.32
N ILE A 122 22.19 -23.96 8.35
CA ILE A 122 23.54 -24.48 8.65
C ILE A 122 23.75 -24.70 10.17
N GLY A 123 23.03 -23.99 11.03
CA GLY A 123 23.07 -24.16 12.49
C GLY A 123 22.23 -25.30 13.06
N SER A 124 21.37 -25.95 12.26
CA SER A 124 20.45 -27.01 12.72
C SER A 124 21.06 -28.41 12.57
N GLY A 125 22.23 -28.62 13.19
CA GLY A 125 22.84 -29.94 13.39
C GLY A 125 22.49 -30.58 14.75
N LYS A 126 21.55 -30.02 15.51
CA LYS A 126 21.07 -30.59 16.77
C LYS A 126 19.55 -30.48 16.82
N ASN A 127 18.89 -31.63 17.02
CA ASN A 127 17.48 -31.83 17.34
C ASN A 127 16.77 -30.55 17.79
N LEU A 128 16.10 -29.88 16.85
CA LEU A 128 15.02 -28.97 17.17
C LEU A 128 13.73 -29.75 16.90
N SER A 129 13.30 -30.48 17.94
CA SER A 129 11.86 -30.69 18.14
C SER A 129 11.17 -29.35 17.85
N ALA A 130 10.19 -29.42 16.97
CA ALA A 130 9.62 -28.30 16.26
C ALA A 130 9.22 -27.16 17.20
N ARG A 131 10.07 -26.12 17.30
CA ARG A 131 9.60 -24.80 17.70
C ARG A 131 8.77 -24.23 16.55
N ARG A 132 7.54 -24.73 16.40
CA ARG A 132 6.48 -24.10 15.59
C ARG A 132 6.28 -22.69 16.12
N MET A 133 6.66 -21.70 15.31
CA MET A 133 6.33 -20.31 15.57
C MET A 133 4.81 -20.17 15.73
N LEU A 134 4.41 -19.45 16.77
CA LEU A 134 3.02 -19.17 17.12
C LEU A 134 2.24 -18.65 15.90
N GLY A 135 1.31 -19.47 15.41
CA GLY A 135 0.40 -19.11 14.32
C GLY A 135 -0.14 -20.31 13.57
N THR A 136 -1.18 -20.94 14.12
CA THR A 136 -2.26 -21.62 13.37
C THR A 136 -1.98 -22.91 12.60
N VAL A 137 -1.07 -23.79 13.01
CA VAL A 137 -1.16 -25.20 12.58
C VAL A 137 -0.89 -26.13 13.76
N LEU A 138 -1.95 -26.53 14.45
CA LEU A 138 -1.93 -27.68 15.35
C LEU A 138 -1.93 -28.95 14.49
N ASP A 139 -1.41 -30.05 15.05
CA ASP A 139 -1.70 -31.36 14.46
C ASP A 139 -3.23 -31.56 14.45
N PRO A 140 -3.84 -32.03 13.34
CA PRO A 140 -5.28 -32.25 13.26
C PRO A 140 -5.84 -33.13 14.39
N GLU A 141 -5.06 -34.10 14.89
CA GLU A 141 -5.48 -34.97 15.98
C GLU A 141 -5.44 -34.23 17.33
N VAL A 142 -4.36 -33.49 17.60
CA VAL A 142 -4.22 -32.69 18.82
C VAL A 142 -5.27 -31.58 18.87
N GLU A 143 -5.61 -30.98 17.72
CA GLU A 143 -6.69 -29.97 17.66
C GLU A 143 -8.06 -30.55 17.99
N ARG A 144 -8.39 -31.76 17.49
CA ARG A 144 -9.64 -32.44 17.82
C ARG A 144 -9.75 -32.76 19.31
N GLN A 145 -8.67 -33.28 19.90
CA GLN A 145 -8.64 -33.60 21.32
C GLN A 145 -8.72 -32.34 22.19
N ALA A 146 -7.99 -31.28 21.83
CA ALA A 146 -8.03 -30.00 22.53
C ALA A 146 -9.42 -29.35 22.47
N LYS A 147 -10.10 -29.37 21.32
CA LYS A 147 -11.48 -28.89 21.18
C LYS A 147 -12.45 -29.68 22.03
N LYS A 148 -12.31 -31.00 22.11
CA LYS A 148 -13.14 -31.85 22.97
C LYS A 148 -12.96 -31.50 24.45
N ILE A 149 -11.72 -31.35 24.91
CA ILE A 149 -11.42 -30.96 26.30
C ILE A 149 -12.03 -29.59 26.63
N VAL A 150 -11.89 -28.61 25.72
CA VAL A 150 -12.45 -27.26 25.93
C VAL A 150 -13.99 -27.30 25.95
N SER A 151 -14.59 -28.07 25.04
CA SER A 151 -16.05 -28.20 24.98
C SER A 151 -16.62 -28.89 26.23
N GLU A 152 -15.95 -29.95 26.71
CA GLU A 152 -16.38 -30.67 27.92
C GLU A 152 -16.14 -29.86 29.20
N ARG A 153 -14.99 -29.18 29.32
CA ARG A 153 -14.62 -28.42 30.53
C ARG A 153 -15.43 -27.13 30.68
N TYR A 154 -15.69 -26.44 29.58
CA TYR A 154 -16.33 -25.12 29.62
C TYR A 154 -17.78 -25.15 29.12
N GLN A 155 -18.28 -26.28 28.63
CA GLN A 155 -19.63 -26.42 28.05
C GLN A 155 -19.88 -25.40 26.92
N VAL A 156 -18.86 -25.15 26.10
CA VAL A 156 -18.89 -24.20 24.99
C VAL A 156 -18.65 -24.90 23.67
N ASP A 157 -19.12 -24.29 22.58
CA ASP A 157 -18.75 -24.71 21.24
C ASP A 157 -17.34 -24.18 20.90
N ALA A 158 -16.36 -25.09 20.88
CA ALA A 158 -14.96 -24.77 20.63
C ALA A 158 -14.64 -24.42 19.17
N ASP A 159 -15.60 -24.56 18.24
CA ASP A 159 -15.44 -24.14 16.84
C ASP A 159 -15.83 -22.66 16.61
N LEU A 160 -16.45 -22.01 17.59
CA LEU A 160 -16.80 -20.59 17.51
C LEU A 160 -15.58 -19.67 17.72
N PRO A 161 -15.52 -18.52 17.00
CA PRO A 161 -14.45 -17.54 17.18
C PRO A 161 -14.52 -16.92 18.58
N GLY A 162 -13.43 -17.04 19.33
CA GLY A 162 -13.31 -16.58 20.73
C GLY A 162 -12.67 -17.60 21.66
N TRP A 163 -12.81 -18.90 21.35
CA TRP A 163 -12.30 -20.00 22.18
C TRP A 163 -10.94 -20.54 21.71
N ARG A 164 -10.40 -20.02 20.61
CA ARG A 164 -9.15 -20.48 19.99
C ARG A 164 -7.96 -20.44 20.97
N GLY A 165 -7.92 -19.44 21.86
CA GLY A 165 -6.88 -19.34 22.88
C GLY A 165 -6.90 -20.51 23.88
N LEU A 166 -8.09 -20.93 24.32
CA LEU A 166 -8.25 -22.09 25.21
C LEU A 166 -7.91 -23.39 24.50
N VAL A 167 -8.29 -23.52 23.23
CA VAL A 167 -7.95 -24.69 22.40
C VAL A 167 -6.43 -24.80 22.24
N LEU A 168 -5.72 -23.69 22.00
CA LEU A 168 -4.26 -23.68 21.93
C LEU A 168 -3.61 -24.03 23.27
N GLN A 169 -4.18 -23.56 24.39
CA GLN A 169 -3.67 -23.88 25.73
C GLN A 169 -3.87 -25.36 26.08
N ALA A 170 -5.01 -25.95 25.69
CA ALA A 170 -5.29 -27.37 25.87
C ALA A 170 -4.39 -28.23 24.96
N ALA A 171 -4.21 -27.83 23.70
CA ALA A 171 -3.32 -28.51 22.74
C ALA A 171 -1.89 -28.56 23.26
N LYS A 172 -1.39 -27.45 23.82
CA LYS A 172 -0.05 -27.41 24.42
C LYS A 172 0.11 -28.40 25.58
N LYS A 173 -0.91 -28.56 26.44
CA LYS A 173 -0.88 -29.54 27.54
C LYS A 173 -0.83 -30.98 27.03
N ILE A 174 -1.54 -31.29 25.95
CA ILE A 174 -1.51 -32.62 25.32
C ILE A 174 -0.12 -32.88 24.74
N GLU A 175 0.50 -31.88 24.10
CA GLU A 175 1.86 -32.00 23.57
C GLU A 175 2.88 -32.19 24.72
N ASP A 176 2.79 -31.42 25.80
CA ASP A 176 3.67 -31.51 26.98
C ASP A 176 3.51 -32.84 27.76
N GLU A 177 2.39 -33.56 27.64
CA GLU A 177 2.14 -34.86 28.29
C GLU A 177 2.60 -36.06 27.44
N ASN A 178 2.84 -35.87 26.13
CA ASN A 178 3.27 -36.91 25.21
C ASN A 178 4.79 -36.91 24.92
N ASP A 179 5.53 -35.91 25.42
CA ASP A 179 7.01 -35.82 25.43
C ASP A 179 7.61 -36.36 26.75
#